data_AF-A0A7S7RH64-F1
#
_entry.id   AF-A0A7S7RH64-F1
#
_cell.length_a   1.000
_cell.length_b   1.000
_cell.length_c   1.000
_cell.angle_alpha   90.00
_cell.angle_beta   90.00
_cell.angle_gamma   90.00
#
_symmetry.space_group_name_H-M   'P 1'
#
loop_
_entity.id
_entity.type
_entity.pdbx_description
1 polymer ?
#
loop_
_entity_poly.entity_id
_entity_poly.type
_entity_poly.pdbx_seq_one_letter_code
_entity_poly.pdbx_strand_id
1 'polypeptide(L)'
;MIGGRIKLIYKNSDFLDVEELGVSGATITDIFDPNDSKYIIKTNVKYLLVIEKASIFQYLMEREIYNRIPCLVITGKGFPDISTRKLVSDIICKSGITALYLGDFDPHGINIYLTYVRGSSNFESQLAACPSIYYLGIHFEDTELIPSDTRVILSEKDRSTLKSLIEDPAIKECEILCRQCKLMYEHNYKCELEAFQSISS
;
A
#
# COMPACT_ATOMS: atom_id res chain seq x y z
N MET A 1 -1.99 10.05 1.13
CA MET A 1 -2.79 10.70 0.07
C MET A 1 -3.73 9.67 -0.53
N ILE A 2 -4.86 10.10 -1.07
CA ILE A 2 -5.85 9.25 -1.75
C ILE A 2 -6.25 9.89 -3.08
N GLY A 3 -6.50 9.09 -4.09
CA GLY A 3 -6.97 9.52 -5.39
C GLY A 3 -7.93 8.51 -6.03
N GLY A 4 -8.74 8.99 -6.97
CA GLY A 4 -9.74 8.19 -7.68
C GLY A 4 -11.17 8.50 -7.24
N ARG A 5 -12.10 7.64 -7.68
CA ARG A 5 -13.55 7.86 -7.58
C ARG A 5 -14.12 7.49 -6.22
N ILE A 6 -14.00 8.38 -5.23
CA ILE A 6 -14.56 8.17 -3.89
C ILE A 6 -15.18 9.46 -3.35
N LYS A 7 -16.36 9.32 -2.77
CA LYS A 7 -17.09 10.38 -2.07
C LYS A 7 -17.24 10.03 -0.60
N LEU A 8 -16.86 10.96 0.28
CA LEU A 8 -17.08 10.88 1.72
C LEU A 8 -18.21 11.84 2.07
N ILE A 9 -19.33 11.32 2.59
CA ILE A 9 -20.51 12.12 2.94
C ILE A 9 -20.61 12.19 4.47
N TYR A 10 -20.48 13.39 5.03
CA TYR A 10 -20.52 13.64 6.47
C TYR A 10 -21.95 13.97 6.92
N LYS A 11 -22.23 13.83 8.21
CA LYS A 11 -23.57 14.04 8.78
C LYS A 11 -24.16 15.43 8.57
N ASN A 12 -23.31 16.45 8.41
CA ASN A 12 -23.75 17.83 8.21
C ASN A 12 -24.20 18.11 6.76
N SER A 13 -24.32 17.07 5.92
CA SER A 13 -24.58 17.15 4.47
C SER A 13 -23.43 17.72 3.65
N ASP A 14 -22.31 18.08 4.29
CA ASP A 14 -21.04 18.28 3.61
C ASP A 14 -20.57 16.95 3.01
N PHE A 15 -20.01 17.03 1.80
CA PHE A 15 -19.38 15.88 1.17
C PHE A 15 -18.04 16.30 0.59
N LEU A 16 -17.11 15.37 0.56
CA LEU A 16 -15.87 15.50 -0.18
C LEU A 16 -15.91 14.55 -1.37
N ASP A 17 -15.71 15.10 -2.56
CA ASP A 17 -15.50 14.32 -3.77
C ASP A 17 -14.02 14.32 -4.14
N VAL A 18 -13.35 13.18 -3.95
CA VAL A 18 -11.92 13.05 -4.30
C VAL A 18 -11.72 13.03 -5.82
N GLU A 19 -12.75 12.71 -6.61
CA GLU A 19 -12.67 12.74 -8.07
C GLU A 19 -12.48 14.16 -8.60
N GLU A 20 -13.10 15.16 -7.97
CA GLU A 20 -12.99 16.58 -8.35
C GLU A 20 -11.58 17.16 -8.12
N LEU A 21 -10.79 16.53 -7.26
CA LEU A 21 -9.40 16.93 -6.98
C LEU A 21 -8.42 16.47 -8.08
N GLY A 22 -8.89 15.65 -9.04
CA GLY A 22 -8.13 15.20 -10.19
C GLY A 22 -6.84 14.47 -9.82
N VAL A 23 -5.78 14.74 -10.59
CA VAL A 23 -4.48 14.05 -10.47
C VAL A 23 -3.74 14.34 -9.17
N SER A 24 -4.04 15.44 -8.49
CA SER A 24 -3.40 15.82 -7.23
C SER A 24 -3.83 14.93 -6.06
N GLY A 25 -5.05 14.36 -6.14
CA GLY A 25 -5.68 13.65 -5.05
C GLY A 25 -5.88 14.51 -3.80
N ALA A 26 -6.11 13.85 -2.66
CA ALA A 26 -6.30 14.49 -1.35
C ALA A 26 -5.26 14.02 -0.33
N THR A 27 -4.84 14.92 0.56
CA THR A 27 -4.13 14.55 1.78
C THR A 27 -5.14 13.95 2.77
N ILE A 28 -4.81 12.79 3.34
CA ILE A 28 -5.75 12.05 4.20
C ILE A 28 -6.08 12.83 5.47
N THR A 29 -5.11 13.49 6.09
CA THR A 29 -5.31 14.30 7.30
C THR A 29 -6.26 15.48 7.10
N ASP A 30 -6.36 15.98 5.88
CA ASP A 30 -7.19 17.15 5.57
C ASP A 30 -8.66 16.76 5.39
N ILE A 31 -8.91 15.47 5.16
CA ILE A 31 -10.22 14.96 4.76
C ILE A 31 -10.77 13.92 5.71
N PHE A 32 -9.95 13.37 6.59
CA PHE A 32 -10.33 12.26 7.45
C PHE A 32 -9.86 12.52 8.86
N ASP A 33 -10.83 12.71 9.76
CA ASP A 33 -10.60 12.67 11.19
C ASP A 33 -10.68 11.21 11.67
N PRO A 34 -9.59 10.61 12.16
CA PRO A 34 -9.58 9.24 12.69
C PRO A 34 -10.49 9.04 13.92
N ASN A 35 -11.02 10.11 14.51
CA ASN A 35 -11.94 10.08 15.65
C ASN A 35 -13.41 10.26 15.22
N ASP A 36 -13.67 10.76 14.01
CA ASP A 36 -15.02 10.89 13.47
C ASP A 36 -15.33 9.80 12.45
N SER A 37 -15.97 8.74 12.93
CA SER A 37 -16.40 7.61 12.09
C SER A 37 -17.75 7.84 11.40
N LYS A 38 -18.40 8.99 11.60
CA LYS A 38 -19.78 9.27 11.16
C LYS A 38 -19.84 9.83 9.74
N TYR A 39 -19.37 9.06 8.78
CA TYR A 39 -19.47 9.37 7.37
C TYR A 39 -19.81 8.13 6.53
N ILE A 40 -20.44 8.35 5.39
CA ILE A 40 -20.79 7.32 4.41
C ILE A 40 -19.77 7.38 3.28
N ILE A 41 -19.23 6.21 2.92
CA ILE A 41 -18.35 6.07 1.76
C ILE A 41 -19.20 5.67 0.56
N LYS A 42 -19.16 6.47 -0.50
CA LYS A 42 -19.74 6.12 -1.81
C LYS A 42 -18.62 5.98 -2.83
N THR A 43 -18.53 4.81 -3.44
CA THR A 43 -17.63 4.54 -4.54
C THR A 43 -18.20 3.44 -5.44
N ASN A 44 -17.84 3.44 -6.72
CA ASN A 44 -18.18 2.40 -7.70
C ASN A 44 -16.96 1.57 -8.13
N VAL A 45 -15.81 1.77 -7.48
CA VAL A 45 -14.57 1.05 -7.77
C VAL A 45 -14.62 -0.38 -7.19
N LYS A 46 -13.78 -1.26 -7.73
CA LYS A 46 -13.64 -2.65 -7.27
C LYS A 46 -12.39 -2.88 -6.43
N TYR A 47 -11.37 -2.06 -6.66
CA TYR A 47 -10.05 -2.24 -6.07
C TYR A 47 -9.60 -1.01 -5.28
N LEU A 48 -8.81 -1.25 -4.24
CA LEU A 48 -8.01 -0.24 -3.57
C LEU A 48 -6.54 -0.61 -3.73
N LEU A 49 -5.77 0.22 -4.43
CA LEU A 49 -4.33 0.07 -4.58
C LEU A 49 -3.63 0.88 -3.48
N VAL A 50 -3.04 0.20 -2.51
CA VAL A 50 -2.21 0.79 -1.47
C VAL A 50 -0.76 0.79 -1.97
N ILE A 51 -0.26 1.97 -2.33
CA ILE A 51 1.06 2.19 -2.90
C ILE A 51 2.01 2.72 -1.83
N GLU A 52 3.15 2.08 -1.65
CA GLU A 52 4.16 2.53 -0.70
C GLU A 52 4.69 3.93 -1.04
N LYS A 53 5.21 4.10 -2.26
CA LYS A 53 6.00 5.27 -2.66
C LYS A 53 5.13 6.38 -3.28
N ALA A 54 5.36 7.63 -2.85
CA ALA A 54 4.59 8.79 -3.29
C ALA A 54 4.78 9.12 -4.78
N SER A 55 5.99 8.92 -5.32
CA SER A 55 6.31 9.11 -6.74
C SER A 55 5.50 8.19 -7.64
N ILE A 56 5.35 6.92 -7.24
CA ILE A 56 4.53 5.93 -7.95
C ILE A 56 3.04 6.28 -7.87
N PHE A 57 2.56 6.71 -6.70
CA PHE A 57 1.20 7.23 -6.57
C PHE A 57 0.94 8.35 -7.58
N GLN A 58 1.83 9.35 -7.62
CA GLN A 58 1.71 10.49 -8.52
C GLN A 58 1.73 10.05 -9.99
N TYR A 59 2.68 9.18 -10.36
CA TYR A 59 2.78 8.60 -11.69
C TYR A 59 1.51 7.88 -12.15
N LEU A 60 0.87 7.11 -11.27
CA LEU A 60 -0.39 6.42 -11.56
C LEU A 60 -1.58 7.39 -11.68
N MET A 61 -1.60 8.44 -10.85
CA MET A 61 -2.64 9.46 -10.88
C MET A 61 -2.58 10.31 -12.16
N GLU A 62 -1.39 10.73 -12.59
CA GLU A 62 -1.17 11.49 -13.84
C GLU A 62 -1.59 10.72 -15.09
N ARG A 63 -1.52 9.38 -15.05
CA ARG A 63 -1.99 8.49 -16.13
C ARG A 63 -3.45 8.09 -15.98
N GLU A 64 -4.15 8.66 -15.00
CA GLU A 64 -5.54 8.39 -14.69
C GLU A 64 -5.83 6.89 -14.60
N ILE A 65 -5.04 6.15 -13.82
CA ILE A 65 -5.15 4.68 -13.74
C ILE A 65 -6.58 4.19 -13.46
N TYR A 66 -7.36 4.98 -12.73
CA TYR A 66 -8.77 4.75 -12.40
C TYR A 66 -9.72 4.71 -13.62
N ASN A 67 -9.29 5.22 -14.77
CA ASN A 67 -10.00 5.11 -16.05
C ASN A 67 -9.73 3.77 -16.76
N ARG A 68 -8.61 3.11 -16.46
CA ARG A 68 -8.24 1.80 -17.04
C ARG A 68 -8.63 0.64 -16.13
N ILE A 69 -8.44 0.83 -14.83
CA ILE A 69 -8.73 -0.14 -13.78
C ILE A 69 -9.69 0.57 -12.81
N PRO A 70 -10.87 0.00 -12.47
CA PRO A 70 -11.79 0.62 -11.53
C PRO A 70 -11.23 0.56 -10.11
N CYS A 71 -10.29 1.44 -9.78
CA CYS A 71 -9.55 1.44 -8.52
C CYS A 71 -9.48 2.81 -7.85
N LEU A 72 -9.34 2.80 -6.54
CA LEU A 72 -8.78 3.89 -5.76
C LEU A 72 -7.28 3.67 -5.62
N VAL A 73 -6.54 4.76 -5.47
CA VAL A 73 -5.12 4.71 -5.14
C VAL A 73 -4.93 5.42 -3.81
N ILE A 74 -4.21 4.81 -2.88
CA ILE A 74 -3.83 5.40 -1.59
C ILE A 74 -2.34 5.23 -1.40
N THR A 75 -1.68 6.22 -0.82
CA THR A 75 -0.29 6.10 -0.36
C THR A 75 -0.11 6.64 1.04
N GLY A 76 0.67 5.90 1.84
CA GLY A 76 1.17 6.33 3.14
C GLY A 76 2.47 7.15 3.04
N LYS A 77 3.06 7.29 1.84
CA LYS A 77 4.41 7.87 1.62
C LYS A 77 5.49 7.13 2.42
N GLY A 78 5.47 5.80 2.34
CA GLY A 78 6.26 4.89 3.20
C GLY A 78 5.40 4.29 4.32
N PHE A 79 5.89 4.35 5.56
CA PHE A 79 5.15 3.86 6.72
C PHE A 79 3.86 4.65 6.93
N PRO A 80 2.69 3.99 6.94
CA PRO A 80 1.43 4.70 7.07
C PRO A 80 1.18 5.18 8.49
N ASP A 81 0.61 6.38 8.60
CA ASP A 81 0.08 6.88 9.87
C ASP A 81 -1.24 6.17 10.27
N ILE A 82 -1.71 6.45 11.48
CA ILE A 82 -2.96 5.87 12.01
C ILE A 82 -4.16 6.29 11.15
N SER A 83 -4.21 7.54 10.71
CA SER A 83 -5.31 8.07 9.90
C SER A 83 -5.43 7.34 8.56
N THR A 84 -4.32 7.13 7.87
CA THR A 84 -4.24 6.39 6.60
C THR A 84 -4.73 4.96 6.78
N ARG A 85 -4.27 4.25 7.80
CA ARG A 85 -4.69 2.87 8.05
C ARG A 85 -6.17 2.75 8.43
N LYS A 86 -6.66 3.65 9.29
CA LYS A 86 -8.08 3.71 9.64
C LYS A 86 -8.95 3.98 8.40
N LEU A 87 -8.55 4.92 7.54
CA LEU A 87 -9.28 5.18 6.30
C LEU A 87 -9.27 3.97 5.36
N VAL A 88 -8.12 3.31 5.18
CA VAL A 88 -8.04 2.06 4.39
C VAL A 88 -8.98 1.00 4.94
N SER A 89 -8.95 0.76 6.25
CA SER A 89 -9.84 -0.20 6.93
C SER A 89 -11.32 0.18 6.75
N ASP A 90 -11.68 1.45 6.93
CA ASP A 90 -13.04 1.95 6.76
C ASP A 90 -13.53 1.77 5.32
N ILE A 91 -12.70 2.08 4.32
CA ILE A 91 -13.02 1.86 2.90
C ILE A 91 -13.31 0.39 2.63
N ILE A 92 -12.45 -0.52 3.11
CA ILE A 92 -12.62 -1.96 2.90
C ILE A 92 -13.89 -2.45 3.59
N CYS A 93 -14.10 -2.08 4.85
CA CYS A 93 -15.23 -2.57 5.66
C CYS A 93 -16.58 -1.98 5.21
N LYS A 94 -16.63 -0.70 4.84
CA LYS A 94 -17.87 0.00 4.48
C LYS A 94 -18.26 -0.18 3.00
N SER A 95 -17.28 -0.42 2.11
CA SER A 95 -17.53 -0.55 0.67
C SER A 95 -17.30 -1.96 0.11
N GLY A 96 -16.68 -2.86 0.87
CA GLY A 96 -16.46 -4.25 0.45
C GLY A 96 -15.49 -4.42 -0.73
N ILE A 97 -14.65 -3.42 -0.99
CA ILE A 97 -13.71 -3.46 -2.10
C ILE A 97 -12.47 -4.28 -1.77
N THR A 98 -11.83 -4.87 -2.79
CA THR A 98 -10.60 -5.66 -2.60
C THR A 98 -9.40 -4.73 -2.52
N ALA A 99 -8.64 -4.79 -1.43
CA ALA A 99 -7.42 -4.01 -1.27
C ALA A 99 -6.18 -4.82 -1.64
N LEU A 100 -5.30 -4.18 -2.40
CA LEU A 100 -4.05 -4.73 -2.91
C LEU A 100 -2.91 -3.79 -2.48
N TYR A 101 -1.83 -4.34 -1.94
CA TYR A 101 -0.64 -3.58 -1.57
C TYR A 101 0.47 -3.77 -2.59
N LEU A 102 1.06 -2.66 -3.04
CA LEU A 102 2.20 -2.62 -3.93
C LEU A 102 3.33 -1.80 -3.27
N GLY A 103 4.43 -2.47 -2.96
CA GLY A 103 5.61 -1.91 -2.29
C GLY A 103 6.92 -2.28 -2.99
N ASP A 104 8.01 -1.73 -2.49
CA ASP A 104 9.36 -2.04 -2.97
C ASP A 104 9.70 -3.52 -2.68
N PHE A 105 10.52 -4.13 -3.53
CA PHE A 105 11.05 -5.48 -3.29
C PHE A 105 12.22 -5.39 -2.32
N ASP A 106 11.93 -5.08 -1.06
CA ASP A 106 12.91 -5.00 0.01
C ASP A 106 12.31 -5.35 1.39
N PRO A 107 13.14 -5.48 2.45
CA PRO A 107 12.65 -5.84 3.78
C PRO A 107 11.80 -4.73 4.43
N HIS A 108 11.98 -3.49 4.01
CA HIS A 108 11.22 -2.35 4.51
C HIS A 108 9.80 -2.33 3.94
N GLY A 109 9.61 -2.57 2.64
CA GLY A 109 8.31 -2.72 1.99
C GLY A 109 7.47 -3.83 2.62
N ILE A 110 8.08 -4.98 2.92
CA ILE A 110 7.39 -6.07 3.64
C ILE A 110 6.95 -5.61 5.04
N ASN A 111 7.78 -4.89 5.78
CA ASN A 111 7.40 -4.34 7.09
C ASN A 111 6.26 -3.31 6.99
N ILE A 112 6.24 -2.50 5.94
CA ILE A 112 5.17 -1.53 5.69
C ILE A 112 3.86 -2.28 5.41
N TYR A 113 3.87 -3.30 4.56
CA TYR A 113 2.73 -4.18 4.34
C TYR A 113 2.21 -4.79 5.64
N LEU A 114 3.09 -5.39 6.46
CA LEU A 114 2.70 -5.96 7.76
C LEU A 114 2.10 -4.90 8.69
N THR A 115 2.58 -3.65 8.64
CA THR A 115 2.02 -2.55 9.44
C THR A 115 0.58 -2.22 9.07
N TYR A 116 0.17 -2.42 7.82
CA TYR A 116 -1.23 -2.35 7.41
C TYR A 116 -2.02 -3.58 7.89
N VAL A 117 -1.46 -4.78 7.74
CA VAL A 117 -2.16 -6.05 8.01
C VAL A 117 -2.43 -6.29 9.50
N ARG A 118 -1.44 -6.06 10.37
CA ARG A 118 -1.52 -6.39 11.81
C ARG A 118 -1.32 -5.20 12.75
N GLY A 119 -1.05 -4.01 12.20
CA GLY A 119 -0.67 -2.86 13.01
C GLY A 119 0.77 -2.95 13.55
N SER A 120 1.10 -2.08 14.51
CA SER A 120 2.36 -2.10 15.26
C SER A 120 2.10 -2.50 16.71
N SER A 121 3.15 -2.57 17.55
CA SER A 121 3.07 -2.98 18.95
C SER A 121 2.14 -2.14 19.84
N ASN A 122 1.70 -0.97 19.36
CA ASN A 122 0.79 -0.08 20.09
C ASN A 122 -0.68 -0.53 19.91
N PHE A 123 -1.47 -0.56 20.97
CA PHE A 123 -2.88 -1.03 20.93
C PHE A 123 -3.74 -0.26 19.91
N GLU A 124 -3.64 1.07 19.85
CA GLU A 124 -4.38 1.87 18.84
C GLU A 124 -3.97 1.54 17.40
N SER A 125 -2.74 1.08 17.21
CA SER A 125 -2.21 0.63 15.94
C SER A 125 -2.85 -0.68 15.49
N GLN A 126 -3.18 -1.57 16.43
CA GLN A 126 -3.86 -2.84 16.16
C GLN A 126 -5.33 -2.64 15.80
N LEU A 127 -6.00 -1.61 16.35
CA LEU A 127 -7.37 -1.26 15.96
C LEU A 127 -7.47 -0.77 14.51
N ALA A 128 -6.36 -0.30 13.94
CA ALA A 128 -6.25 0.12 12.54
C ALA A 128 -5.73 -1.00 11.62
N ALA A 129 -5.53 -2.21 12.14
CA ALA A 129 -5.09 -3.36 11.36
C ALA A 129 -6.17 -3.80 10.37
N CYS A 130 -5.76 -4.14 9.15
CA CYS A 130 -6.66 -4.66 8.12
C CYS A 130 -6.05 -5.90 7.45
N PRO A 131 -6.34 -7.11 7.96
CA PRO A 131 -5.75 -8.34 7.44
C PRO A 131 -6.26 -8.72 6.04
N SER A 132 -7.30 -8.05 5.54
CA SER A 132 -7.92 -8.31 4.24
C SER A 132 -7.16 -7.69 3.05
N ILE A 133 -6.02 -7.03 3.29
CA ILE A 133 -5.19 -6.45 2.23
C ILE A 133 -4.30 -7.56 1.65
N TYR A 134 -4.39 -7.79 0.34
CA TYR A 134 -3.54 -8.76 -0.33
C TYR A 134 -2.20 -8.14 -0.73
N TYR A 135 -1.12 -8.86 -0.49
CA TYR A 135 0.19 -8.52 -1.03
C TYR A 135 0.20 -8.78 -2.54
N LEU A 136 0.24 -7.72 -3.35
CA LEU A 136 0.29 -7.83 -4.82
C LEU A 136 1.72 -7.97 -5.33
N GLY A 137 2.67 -7.34 -4.64
CA GLY A 137 4.08 -7.36 -4.99
C GLY A 137 4.80 -6.08 -4.59
N ILE A 138 5.98 -5.82 -5.14
CA ILE A 138 6.67 -6.58 -6.22
C ILE A 138 7.13 -7.96 -5.75
N HIS A 139 6.98 -9.00 -6.58
CA HIS A 139 7.57 -10.32 -6.33
C HIS A 139 8.97 -10.44 -6.94
N PHE A 140 9.78 -11.34 -6.41
CA PHE A 140 11.09 -11.69 -6.94
C PHE A 140 11.03 -12.01 -8.43
N GLU A 141 10.03 -12.78 -8.86
CA GLU A 141 9.83 -13.15 -10.26
C GLU A 141 9.63 -11.92 -11.17
N ASP A 142 8.99 -10.86 -10.67
CA ASP A 142 8.80 -9.61 -11.44
C ASP A 142 10.13 -8.86 -11.60
N THR A 143 11.06 -9.01 -10.65
CA THR A 143 12.38 -8.36 -10.72
C THR A 143 13.31 -8.98 -11.77
N GLU A 144 12.91 -10.10 -12.38
CA GLU A 144 13.59 -10.67 -13.55
C GLU A 144 13.29 -9.88 -14.83
N LEU A 145 12.18 -9.13 -14.86
CA LEU A 145 11.73 -8.35 -16.02
C LEU A 145 12.36 -6.96 -16.11
N ILE A 146 12.92 -6.46 -15.01
CA ILE A 146 13.57 -5.14 -14.92
C ILE A 146 15.08 -5.23 -15.20
N PRO A 147 15.69 -4.16 -15.74
CA PRO A 147 17.12 -4.10 -15.98
C PRO A 147 17.96 -4.42 -14.74
N SER A 148 19.02 -5.21 -14.89
CA SER A 148 19.81 -5.68 -13.75
C SER A 148 20.55 -4.58 -12.98
N ASP A 149 20.77 -3.43 -13.61
CA ASP A 149 21.37 -2.23 -13.03
C ASP A 149 20.45 -1.49 -12.04
N THR A 150 19.15 -1.80 -12.02
CA THR A 150 18.22 -1.28 -10.98
C THR A 150 18.24 -2.13 -9.71
N ARG A 151 18.99 -3.23 -9.68
CA ARG A 151 19.11 -4.12 -8.53
C ARG A 151 20.17 -3.60 -7.58
N VAL A 152 19.81 -3.49 -6.30
CA VAL A 152 20.70 -3.01 -5.25
C VAL A 152 21.08 -4.17 -4.33
N ILE A 153 22.37 -4.35 -4.07
CA ILE A 153 22.86 -5.40 -3.18
C ILE A 153 22.31 -5.17 -1.76
N LEU A 154 21.87 -6.24 -1.09
CA LEU A 154 21.40 -6.14 0.29
C LEU A 154 22.53 -5.70 1.24
N SER A 155 22.24 -4.71 2.07
CA SER A 155 23.11 -4.34 3.18
C SER A 155 23.07 -5.39 4.30
N GLU A 156 24.02 -5.32 5.25
CA GLU A 156 23.98 -6.16 6.45
C GLU A 156 22.70 -5.94 7.27
N LYS A 157 22.21 -4.68 7.31
CA LYS A 157 20.96 -4.33 7.98
C LYS A 157 19.75 -4.96 7.28
N ASP A 158 19.71 -4.94 5.95
CA ASP A 158 18.66 -5.59 5.17
C ASP A 158 18.63 -7.09 5.47
N ARG A 159 19.80 -7.75 5.45
CA ARG A 159 19.96 -9.18 5.76
C ARG A 159 19.52 -9.53 7.18
N SER A 160 19.88 -8.70 8.16
CA SER A 160 19.44 -8.88 9.55
C SER A 160 17.92 -8.77 9.68
N THR A 161 17.33 -7.77 9.02
CA THR A 161 15.88 -7.57 8.98
C THR A 161 15.18 -8.76 8.32
N LEU A 162 15.69 -9.28 7.20
CA LEU A 162 15.13 -10.46 6.53
C LEU A 162 15.17 -11.70 7.40
N LYS A 163 16.26 -11.95 8.13
CA LYS A 163 16.31 -13.07 9.07
C LYS A 163 15.22 -12.96 10.13
N SER A 164 15.00 -11.76 10.66
CA SER A 164 13.91 -11.51 11.60
C SER A 164 12.53 -11.73 10.97
N LEU A 165 12.34 -11.30 9.71
CA LEU A 165 11.09 -11.46 8.98
C LEU A 165 10.79 -12.94 8.67
N ILE A 166 11.79 -13.72 8.25
CA ILE A 166 11.64 -15.15 7.96
C ILE A 166 11.24 -15.92 9.22
N GLU A 167 11.71 -15.49 10.39
CA GLU A 167 11.36 -16.10 11.67
C GLU A 167 9.99 -15.65 12.22
N ASP A 168 9.41 -14.56 11.68
CA ASP A 168 8.12 -14.00 12.11
C ASP A 168 6.97 -15.00 11.87
N PRO A 169 6.13 -15.29 12.88
CA PRO A 169 5.01 -16.23 12.73
C PRO A 169 4.06 -15.88 11.58
N ALA A 170 3.74 -14.60 11.38
CA ALA A 170 2.81 -14.18 10.34
C ALA A 170 3.37 -14.42 8.93
N ILE A 171 4.70 -14.29 8.77
CA ILE A 171 5.37 -14.61 7.52
C ILE A 171 5.46 -16.12 7.33
N LYS A 172 5.78 -16.89 8.37
CA LYS A 172 5.83 -18.36 8.30
C LYS A 172 4.49 -18.99 7.89
N GLU A 173 3.38 -18.41 8.36
CA GLU A 173 2.03 -18.85 7.98
C GLU A 173 1.67 -18.49 6.53
N CYS A 174 2.26 -17.44 5.98
CA CYS A 174 2.02 -17.01 4.60
C CYS A 174 3.12 -17.53 3.65
N GLU A 175 2.83 -18.61 2.94
CA GLU A 175 3.79 -19.26 2.02
C GLU A 175 4.40 -18.29 1.01
N ILE A 176 3.58 -17.39 0.45
CA ILE A 176 4.03 -16.38 -0.53
C ILE A 176 5.06 -15.45 0.11
N LEU A 177 4.75 -14.80 1.24
CA LEU A 177 5.67 -13.87 1.89
C LEU A 177 6.94 -14.55 2.38
N CYS A 178 6.82 -15.76 2.93
CA CYS A 178 7.98 -16.54 3.36
C CYS A 178 8.91 -16.85 2.18
N ARG A 179 8.34 -17.27 1.05
CA ARG A 179 9.08 -17.52 -0.19
C ARG A 179 9.77 -16.25 -0.70
N GLN A 180 9.06 -15.13 -0.76
CA GLN A 180 9.62 -13.85 -1.21
C GLN A 180 10.79 -13.39 -0.32
N CYS A 181 10.68 -13.52 1.00
CA CYS A 181 11.78 -13.20 1.92
C CYS A 181 13.01 -14.10 1.70
N LYS A 182 12.80 -15.40 1.48
CA LYS A 182 13.89 -16.36 1.24
C LYS A 182 14.59 -16.08 -0.09
N LEU A 183 13.84 -15.88 -1.17
CA LEU A 183 14.39 -15.55 -2.48
C LEU A 183 15.20 -14.25 -2.43
N MET A 184 14.69 -13.23 -1.76
CA MET A 184 15.43 -11.97 -1.53
C MET A 184 16.75 -12.22 -0.79
N TYR A 185 16.74 -13.03 0.27
CA TYR A 185 17.92 -13.35 1.06
C TYR A 185 18.96 -14.18 0.27
N GLU A 186 18.51 -15.16 -0.50
CA GLU A 186 19.34 -16.06 -1.31
C GLU A 186 20.01 -15.33 -2.47
N HIS A 187 19.26 -14.53 -3.21
CA HIS A 187 19.75 -13.82 -4.39
C HIS A 187 20.49 -12.51 -4.07
N ASN A 188 20.43 -12.03 -2.83
CA ASN A 188 21.21 -10.91 -2.32
C ASN A 188 20.99 -9.57 -3.05
N TYR A 189 19.76 -9.30 -3.48
CA TYR A 189 19.41 -7.97 -3.98
C TYR A 189 18.00 -7.55 -3.57
N LYS A 190 17.76 -6.25 -3.66
CA LYS A 190 16.48 -5.58 -3.53
C LYS A 190 16.23 -4.68 -4.74
N CYS A 191 14.98 -4.26 -4.93
CA CYS A 191 14.64 -3.33 -6.01
C CYS A 191 13.51 -2.36 -5.62
N GLU A 192 13.60 -1.15 -6.15
CA GLU A 192 12.60 -0.10 -5.96
C GLU A 192 11.48 -0.20 -7.00
N LEU A 193 10.26 0.18 -6.63
CA LEU A 193 9.09 0.22 -7.51
C LEU A 193 9.32 1.07 -8.77
N GLU A 194 10.13 2.11 -8.66
CA GLU A 194 10.44 3.03 -9.75
C GLU A 194 11.15 2.34 -10.92
N ALA A 195 11.84 1.22 -10.68
CA ALA A 195 12.45 0.42 -11.74
C ALA A 195 11.44 -0.03 -12.81
N PHE A 196 10.18 -0.27 -12.44
CA PHE A 196 9.13 -0.68 -13.36
C PHE A 196 8.66 0.44 -14.30
N GLN A 197 8.93 1.70 -13.96
CA GLN A 197 8.64 2.81 -14.87
C GLN A 197 9.50 2.73 -16.13
N SER A 198 10.70 2.17 -16.06
CA SER A 198 11.59 1.99 -17.21
C SER A 198 11.00 1.07 -18.29
N ILE A 199 10.22 0.06 -17.90
CA ILE A 199 9.58 -0.90 -18.81
C ILE A 199 8.35 -0.29 -19.52
N SER A 200 7.72 0.72 -18.92
CA SER A 200 6.52 1.37 -19.48
C SER A 200 6.84 2.45 -20.52
N SER A 201 8.10 2.61 -20.90
CA SER A 201 8.60 3.62 -21.85
C SER A 201 8.42 3.19 -23.29
#